data_AF-A0A8J9X8D6-F1
#
_entry.id   AF-A0A8J9X8D6-F1
#
_cell.length_a   1.000
_cell.length_b   1.000
_cell.length_c   1.000
_cell.angle_alpha   90.00
_cell.angle_beta   90.00
_cell.angle_gamma   90.00
#
_symmetry.space_group_name_H-M   'P 1'
#
loop_
_entity.id
_entity.type
_entity.pdbx_description
1 polymer ?
#
loop_
_entity_poly.entity_id
_entity_poly.type
_entity_poly.pdbx_seq_one_letter_code
_entity_poly.pdbx_strand_id
1 'polypeptide(L)'
;DEVRVVKSGKERALETFQKHIKNLRGAMKARDYYLIQTEFDELTKAMIKAKQYLAEGVPRPLVRILVDLEDYAVERLKDKEQFKKLSARQGRALNRMKLTYKKHNKAYEVVMHAYRKNPIVSDDDEKSEPESDSAASSGSSSSSSSSS
;
A
#
# COMPACT_ATOMS: atom_id res chain seq x y z
N ASP A 1 21.85 29.83 -10.46
CA ASP A 1 22.14 29.00 -9.27
C ASP A 1 20.99 28.04 -9.01
N GLU A 2 21.22 26.73 -9.20
CA GLU A 2 20.23 25.71 -8.82
C GLU A 2 20.28 25.49 -7.31
N VAL A 3 19.27 26.01 -6.61
CA VAL A 3 19.09 25.81 -5.17
C VAL A 3 18.94 24.31 -4.93
N ARG A 4 19.98 23.70 -4.36
CA ARG A 4 20.00 22.29 -3.96
C ARG A 4 19.01 22.12 -2.82
N VAL A 5 17.72 21.93 -3.14
CA VAL A 5 16.69 21.63 -2.15
C VAL A 5 17.11 20.32 -1.48
N VAL A 6 17.55 20.41 -0.23
CA VAL A 6 17.95 19.25 0.56
C VAL A 6 16.68 18.52 0.95
N LYS A 7 16.14 17.72 0.01
CA LYS A 7 14.96 16.89 0.25
C LYS A 7 15.20 16.00 1.46
N SER A 8 14.24 15.99 2.38
CA SER A 8 14.31 15.16 3.58
C SER A 8 14.35 13.67 3.22
N GLY A 9 14.88 12.82 4.10
CA GLY A 9 14.95 11.37 3.86
C GLY A 9 13.57 10.75 3.57
N LYS A 10 12.53 11.28 4.23
CA LYS A 10 11.13 10.93 4.01
C LYS A 10 10.67 11.29 2.59
N GLU A 11 10.90 12.52 2.15
CA GLU A 11 10.50 13.00 0.83
C GLU A 11 11.17 12.22 -0.31
N ARG A 12 12.47 11.93 -0.19
CA ARG A 12 13.18 11.07 -1.15
C ARG A 12 12.60 9.66 -1.21
N ALA A 13 12.22 9.09 -0.07
CA ALA A 13 11.57 7.79 -0.02
C ALA A 13 10.19 7.82 -0.70
N LEU A 14 9.40 8.87 -0.47
CA LEU A 14 8.09 9.06 -1.11
C LEU A 14 8.20 9.17 -2.64
N GLU A 15 9.15 9.97 -3.14
CA GLU A 15 9.41 10.07 -4.59
C GLU A 15 9.79 8.72 -5.20
N THR A 16 10.62 7.96 -4.48
CA THR A 16 11.03 6.62 -4.90
C THR A 16 9.82 5.68 -4.97
N PHE A 17 8.94 5.70 -3.97
CA PHE A 17 7.71 4.90 -3.97
C PHE A 17 6.79 5.30 -5.13
N GLN A 18 6.57 6.59 -5.35
CA GLN A 18 5.74 7.07 -6.45
C GLN A 18 6.29 6.66 -7.82
N LYS A 19 7.61 6.67 -8.00
CA LYS A 19 8.26 6.20 -9.23
C LYS A 19 7.94 4.72 -9.49
N HIS A 20 8.14 3.86 -8.50
CA HIS A 20 7.82 2.43 -8.63
C HIS A 20 6.32 2.20 -8.84
N ILE A 21 5.44 2.95 -8.16
CA ILE A 21 3.98 2.86 -8.37
C ILE A 21 3.62 3.18 -9.83
N LYS A 22 4.22 4.23 -10.41
CA LYS A 22 4.00 4.59 -11.83
C LYS A 22 4.48 3.48 -12.76
N ASN A 23 5.67 2.92 -12.52
CA ASN A 23 6.22 1.82 -13.31
C ASN A 23 5.33 0.56 -13.20
N LEU A 24 4.87 0.22 -12.00
CA LEU A 24 3.94 -0.88 -11.75
C LEU A 24 2.63 -0.70 -12.53
N ARG A 25 2.02 0.48 -12.48
CA ARG A 25 0.80 0.79 -13.25
C ARG A 25 1.02 0.63 -14.76
N GLY A 26 2.19 1.05 -15.27
CA GLY A 26 2.58 0.83 -16.67
C GLY A 26 2.72 -0.65 -17.01
N ALA A 27 3.42 -1.41 -16.17
CA ALA A 27 3.62 -2.85 -16.35
C ALA A 27 2.31 -3.65 -16.26
N MET A 28 1.37 -3.23 -15.41
CA MET A 28 0.02 -3.79 -15.34
C MET A 28 -0.75 -3.58 -16.65
N LYS A 29 -0.71 -2.37 -17.23
CA LYS A 29 -1.33 -2.09 -18.53
C LYS A 29 -0.73 -2.92 -19.66
N ALA A 30 0.60 -3.08 -19.67
CA ALA A 30 1.32 -3.90 -20.64
C ALA A 30 1.16 -5.41 -20.41
N ARG A 31 0.56 -5.83 -19.29
CA ARG A 31 0.48 -7.23 -18.84
C ARG A 31 1.84 -7.92 -18.75
N ASP A 32 2.89 -7.16 -18.40
CA ASP A 32 4.22 -7.72 -18.20
C ASP A 32 4.43 -8.13 -16.73
N TYR A 33 4.04 -9.36 -16.43
CA TYR A 33 4.16 -9.92 -15.08
C TYR A 33 5.59 -10.02 -14.57
N TYR A 34 6.58 -10.17 -15.46
CA TYR A 34 7.97 -10.18 -15.05
C TYR A 34 8.37 -8.78 -14.54
N LEU A 35 8.03 -7.75 -15.30
CA LEU A 35 8.34 -6.37 -14.92
C LEU A 35 7.60 -5.94 -13.65
N ILE A 36 6.32 -6.33 -13.51
CA ILE A 36 5.56 -6.09 -12.27
C ILE A 36 6.30 -6.72 -11.08
N GLN A 37 6.77 -7.96 -11.22
CA GLN A 37 7.46 -8.65 -10.14
C GLN A 37 8.80 -7.97 -9.80
N THR A 38 9.59 -7.55 -10.80
CA THR A 38 10.87 -6.88 -10.55
C THR A 38 10.69 -5.52 -9.89
N GLU A 39 9.76 -4.71 -10.38
CA GLU A 39 9.44 -3.40 -9.80
C GLU A 39 8.90 -3.55 -8.37
N PHE A 40 8.12 -4.60 -8.10
CA PHE A 40 7.66 -4.89 -6.75
C PHE A 40 8.79 -5.30 -5.80
N ASP A 41 9.74 -6.12 -6.27
CA ASP A 41 10.91 -6.52 -5.48
C ASP A 41 11.77 -5.28 -5.13
N GLU A 42 11.89 -4.31 -6.04
CA GLU A 42 12.56 -3.02 -5.79
C GLU A 42 11.78 -2.13 -4.83
N LEU A 43 10.47 -1.99 -5.03
CA LEU A 43 9.58 -1.25 -4.13
C LEU A 43 9.66 -1.80 -2.70
N THR A 44 9.63 -3.13 -2.55
CA THR A 44 9.73 -3.81 -1.25
C THR A 44 11.06 -3.48 -0.57
N LYS A 45 12.17 -3.50 -1.30
CA LYS A 45 13.48 -3.11 -0.76
C LYS A 45 13.50 -1.65 -0.32
N ALA A 46 12.91 -0.75 -1.11
CA ALA A 46 12.80 0.66 -0.75
C ALA A 46 11.95 0.82 0.52
N MET A 47 10.85 0.09 0.65
CA MET A 47 9.97 0.11 1.83
C MET A 47 10.70 -0.38 3.08
N ILE A 48 11.49 -1.44 2.98
CA ILE A 48 12.29 -1.94 4.11
C ILE A 48 13.31 -0.89 4.56
N LYS A 49 14.01 -0.22 3.62
CA LYS A 49 14.96 0.86 3.93
C LYS A 49 14.29 2.07 4.58
N ALA A 50 13.09 2.40 4.13
CA ALA A 50 12.29 3.53 4.61
C ALA A 50 11.29 3.12 5.71
N LYS A 51 11.47 1.96 6.36
CA LYS A 51 10.55 1.43 7.37
C LYS A 51 10.32 2.41 8.52
N GLN A 52 11.36 3.15 8.94
CA GLN A 52 11.24 4.19 9.96
C GLN A 52 10.23 5.28 9.57
N TYR A 53 10.21 5.68 8.29
CA TYR A 53 9.29 6.68 7.79
C TYR A 53 7.88 6.12 7.55
N LEU A 54 7.78 4.84 7.19
CA LEU A 54 6.50 4.14 7.05
C LEU A 54 5.82 3.90 8.41
N ALA A 55 6.59 3.80 9.49
CA ALA A 55 6.06 3.66 10.85
C ALA A 55 5.36 4.95 11.34
N GLU A 56 5.82 6.13 10.89
CA GLU A 56 5.14 7.41 11.13
C GLU A 56 3.83 7.53 10.33
N GLY A 57 3.73 6.83 9.20
CA GLY A 57 2.55 6.85 8.35
C GLY A 57 2.82 6.23 6.98
N VAL A 58 2.02 5.23 6.62
CA VAL A 58 2.11 4.58 5.31
C VAL A 58 1.37 5.42 4.27
N PRO A 59 2.01 5.85 3.17
CA PRO A 59 1.35 6.64 2.14
C PRO A 59 0.16 5.89 1.54
N ARG A 60 -1.00 6.54 1.45
CA ARG A 60 -2.21 5.98 0.82
C ARG A 60 -1.99 5.40 -0.59
N PRO A 61 -1.26 6.05 -1.53
CA PRO A 61 -1.05 5.46 -2.86
C PRO A 61 -0.24 4.16 -2.83
N LEU A 62 0.60 3.97 -1.80
CA LEU A 62 1.31 2.71 -1.57
C LEU A 62 0.33 1.62 -1.14
N VAL A 63 -0.53 1.90 -0.18
CA VAL A 63 -1.55 0.93 0.29
C VAL A 63 -2.48 0.53 -0.85
N ARG A 64 -2.89 1.50 -1.68
CA ARG A 64 -3.72 1.25 -2.87
C ARG A 64 -3.05 0.27 -3.84
N ILE A 65 -1.79 0.53 -4.24
CA ILE A 65 -1.11 -0.36 -5.19
C ILE A 65 -0.90 -1.77 -4.61
N LEU A 66 -0.71 -1.90 -3.30
CA LEU A 66 -0.54 -3.21 -2.64
C LEU A 66 -1.83 -4.04 -2.72
N VAL A 67 -2.99 -3.41 -2.49
CA VAL A 67 -4.30 -4.07 -2.63
C VAL A 67 -4.57 -4.41 -4.10
N ASP A 68 -4.38 -3.45 -5.01
CA ASP A 68 -4.63 -3.63 -6.45
C ASP A 68 -3.77 -4.76 -7.03
N LEU A 69 -2.50 -4.88 -6.64
CA LEU A 69 -1.60 -5.93 -7.10
C LEU A 69 -1.97 -7.32 -6.56
N GLU A 70 -2.42 -7.40 -5.31
CA GLU A 70 -2.86 -8.66 -4.70
C GLU A 70 -4.09 -9.21 -5.44
N ASP A 71 -5.11 -8.37 -5.62
CA ASP A 71 -6.34 -8.76 -6.29
C ASP A 71 -6.06 -9.07 -7.77
N TYR A 72 -5.25 -8.25 -8.46
CA TYR A 72 -4.84 -8.50 -9.84
C TYR A 72 -4.11 -9.84 -10.02
N ALA A 73 -3.15 -10.17 -9.17
CA ALA A 73 -2.43 -11.44 -9.26
C ALA A 73 -3.35 -12.65 -9.04
N VAL A 74 -4.28 -12.55 -8.09
CA VAL A 74 -5.25 -13.61 -7.81
C VAL A 74 -6.23 -13.80 -8.97
N GLU A 75 -6.78 -12.73 -9.53
CA GLU A 75 -7.65 -12.77 -10.71
C GLU A 75 -6.95 -13.41 -11.92
N ARG A 76 -5.72 -12.99 -12.21
CA ARG A 76 -4.96 -13.52 -13.36
C ARG A 76 -4.58 -14.98 -13.19
N LEU A 77 -4.36 -15.45 -11.96
CA LEU A 77 -4.12 -16.86 -11.68
C LEU A 77 -5.40 -17.73 -11.74
N LYS A 78 -6.58 -17.14 -11.52
CA LYS A 78 -7.87 -17.83 -11.72
C LYS A 78 -8.17 -18.06 -13.19
N ASP A 79 -7.73 -17.14 -14.05
CA ASP A 79 -7.90 -17.22 -15.50
C ASP A 79 -6.90 -18.22 -16.13
N LYS A 80 -7.22 -19.51 -16.00
CA LYS A 80 -6.37 -20.62 -16.47
C LYS A 80 -6.13 -20.58 -17.98
N GLU A 81 -7.05 -20.02 -18.75
CA GLU A 81 -6.91 -19.91 -20.20
C GLU A 81 -5.87 -18.87 -20.59
N GLN A 82 -5.92 -17.70 -19.98
CA GLN A 82 -4.90 -16.66 -20.17
C GLN A 82 -3.56 -17.12 -19.61
N PHE A 83 -3.54 -17.78 -18.45
CA PHE A 83 -2.32 -18.29 -17.84
C PHE A 83 -1.55 -19.25 -18.76
N LYS A 84 -2.26 -20.13 -19.49
CA LYS A 84 -1.64 -21.04 -20.47
C LYS A 84 -1.05 -20.33 -21.69
N LYS A 85 -1.55 -19.15 -22.03
CA LYS A 85 -1.03 -18.32 -23.14
C LYS A 85 0.24 -17.55 -22.76
N LEU A 86 0.58 -17.50 -21.47
CA LEU A 86 1.77 -16.79 -20.99
C LEU A 86 3.04 -17.57 -21.31
N SER A 87 4.13 -16.83 -21.55
CA SER A 87 5.45 -17.44 -21.63
C SER A 87 5.84 -18.06 -20.28
N ALA A 88 6.75 -19.04 -20.31
CA ALA A 88 7.26 -19.68 -19.10
C ALA A 88 7.83 -18.66 -18.08
N ARG A 89 8.48 -17.59 -18.58
CA ARG A 89 8.99 -16.49 -17.75
C ARG A 89 7.86 -15.76 -17.03
N GLN A 90 6.78 -15.44 -17.73
CA GLN A 90 5.63 -14.75 -17.16
C GLN A 90 4.80 -15.63 -16.22
N GLY A 91 4.59 -16.90 -16.56
CA GLY A 91 3.89 -17.85 -15.69
C GLY A 91 4.63 -18.08 -14.37
N ARG A 92 5.97 -18.18 -14.40
CA ARG A 92 6.79 -18.24 -13.18
C ARG A 92 6.68 -16.94 -12.36
N ALA A 93 6.68 -15.80 -13.03
CA ALA A 93 6.56 -14.50 -12.35
C ALA A 93 5.23 -14.37 -11.60
N LEU A 94 4.10 -14.72 -12.21
CA LEU A 94 2.79 -14.70 -11.54
C LEU A 94 2.72 -15.59 -10.30
N ASN A 95 3.28 -16.80 -10.37
CA ASN A 95 3.32 -17.69 -9.21
C ASN A 95 4.17 -17.11 -8.07
N ARG A 96 5.31 -16.50 -8.42
CA ARG A 96 6.17 -15.83 -7.44
C ARG A 96 5.48 -14.61 -6.84
N MET A 97 4.84 -13.77 -7.65
CA MET A 97 4.07 -12.59 -7.20
C MET A 97 3.07 -12.98 -6.11
N LYS A 98 2.24 -14.00 -6.33
CA LYS A 98 1.26 -14.48 -5.33
C LYS A 98 1.93 -14.85 -3.99
N LEU A 99 3.06 -15.54 -4.03
CA LEU A 99 3.76 -15.94 -2.81
C LEU A 99 4.37 -14.73 -2.10
N THR A 100 5.02 -13.83 -2.85
CA THR A 100 5.67 -12.64 -2.29
C THR A 100 4.64 -11.68 -1.71
N TYR A 101 3.53 -11.43 -2.40
CA TYR A 101 2.44 -10.55 -1.92
C TYR A 101 1.84 -11.09 -0.63
N LYS A 102 1.52 -12.39 -0.59
CA LYS A 102 1.01 -13.01 0.64
C LYS A 102 1.98 -12.92 1.82
N LYS A 103 3.29 -12.94 1.59
CA LYS A 103 4.29 -12.80 2.67
C LYS A 103 4.48 -11.35 3.10
N HIS A 104 4.54 -10.43 2.13
CA HIS A 104 4.78 -9.02 2.37
C HIS A 104 3.56 -8.32 2.97
N ASN A 105 2.37 -8.57 2.41
CA ASN A 105 1.12 -7.92 2.80
C ASN A 105 0.73 -8.22 4.24
N LYS A 106 1.17 -9.34 4.84
CA LYS A 106 0.98 -9.64 6.27
C LYS A 106 1.41 -8.51 7.21
N ALA A 107 2.51 -7.82 6.88
CA ALA A 107 3.00 -6.71 7.69
C ALA A 107 2.12 -5.45 7.55
N TYR A 108 1.29 -5.38 6.51
CA TYR A 108 0.45 -4.23 6.16
C TYR A 108 -1.05 -4.56 6.21
N GLU A 109 -1.44 -5.77 6.65
CA GLU A 109 -2.83 -6.24 6.69
C GLU A 109 -3.74 -5.24 7.41
N VAL A 110 -3.30 -4.69 8.54
CA VAL A 110 -4.07 -3.69 9.31
C VAL A 110 -4.36 -2.44 8.47
N VAL A 111 -3.34 -1.90 7.80
CA VAL A 111 -3.46 -0.68 6.99
C VAL A 111 -4.26 -0.95 5.71
N MET A 112 -4.06 -2.10 5.08
CA MET A 112 -4.84 -2.53 3.91
C MET A 112 -6.31 -2.74 4.25
N HIS A 113 -6.61 -3.33 5.41
CA HIS A 113 -7.97 -3.57 5.85
C HIS A 113 -8.68 -2.27 6.28
N ALA A 114 -7.95 -1.32 6.85
CA ALA A 114 -8.43 0.03 7.11
C ALA A 114 -8.74 0.77 5.79
N TYR A 115 -7.86 0.66 4.79
CA TYR A 115 -8.09 1.22 3.46
C TYR A 115 -9.32 0.62 2.75
N ARG A 116 -9.52 -0.70 2.84
CA ARG A 116 -10.72 -1.36 2.30
C ARG A 116 -12.02 -0.91 2.99
N LYS A 117 -11.96 -0.55 4.27
CA LYS A 117 -13.12 -0.05 5.03
C LYS A 117 -13.44 1.42 4.75
N ASN A 118 -12.43 2.24 4.42
CA ASN A 118 -12.61 3.66 4.13
C ASN A 118 -11.88 4.05 2.83
N PRO A 119 -12.37 3.63 1.65
CA PRO A 119 -11.72 3.88 0.37
C PRO A 119 -11.84 5.34 -0.11
N ILE A 120 -12.33 6.26 0.71
CA ILE A 120 -12.81 7.57 0.28
C ILE A 120 -11.66 8.43 -0.28
N VAL A 121 -11.88 8.83 -1.53
CA VAL A 121 -11.26 9.86 -2.36
C VAL A 121 -10.12 9.38 -3.28
N SER A 122 -10.55 9.20 -4.54
CA SER A 122 -9.78 9.15 -5.77
C SER A 122 -8.66 10.19 -5.84
N ASP A 123 -7.63 9.81 -6.61
CA ASP A 123 -6.53 10.50 -7.29
C ASP A 123 -6.49 12.04 -7.49
N ASP A 124 -7.39 12.88 -6.96
CA ASP A 124 -7.43 14.33 -7.22
C ASP A 124 -8.10 15.07 -6.04
N ASP A 125 -7.32 15.49 -5.04
CA ASP A 125 -7.57 16.75 -4.32
C ASP A 125 -6.39 17.10 -3.41
N GLU A 126 -5.90 18.32 -3.59
CA GLU A 126 -4.95 18.99 -2.71
C GLU A 126 -5.47 19.07 -1.27
N LYS A 127 -4.55 19.01 -0.30
CA LYS A 127 -4.61 19.73 0.98
C LYS A 127 -5.90 19.58 1.81
N SER A 128 -5.88 18.73 2.83
CA SER A 128 -6.71 18.87 4.04
C SER A 128 -6.07 18.16 5.24
N GLU A 129 -6.37 18.65 6.43
CA GLU A 129 -5.58 18.71 7.67
C GLU A 129 -5.57 17.43 8.54
N PRO A 130 -4.70 17.33 9.56
CA PRO A 130 -4.76 16.23 10.52
C PRO A 130 -5.92 16.44 11.50
N GLU A 131 -6.98 15.63 11.39
CA GLU A 131 -8.00 15.57 12.43
C GLU A 131 -7.48 14.79 13.63
N SER A 132 -6.99 15.57 14.59
CA SER A 132 -6.92 15.24 16.00
C SER A 132 -8.35 15.18 16.55
N ASP A 133 -8.84 13.99 16.90
CA ASP A 133 -9.95 13.87 17.85
C ASP A 133 -9.43 13.31 19.17
N SER A 134 -9.02 14.23 20.03
CA SER A 134 -9.10 14.06 21.48
C SER A 134 -10.33 14.81 21.94
N ALA A 135 -11.40 14.09 22.28
CA ALA A 135 -12.42 14.58 23.18
C ALA A 135 -12.61 13.57 24.32
N ALA A 136 -11.83 13.79 25.37
CA ALA A 136 -12.18 13.38 26.71
C ALA A 136 -13.44 14.15 27.15
N SER A 137 -14.40 13.47 27.76
CA SER A 137 -15.12 14.09 28.88
C SER A 137 -15.51 13.05 29.92
N SER A 138 -14.84 13.20 31.05
CA SER A 138 -15.08 12.61 32.36
C SER A 138 -16.27 13.25 33.07
N GLY A 139 -16.96 12.45 33.89
CA GLY A 139 -17.88 12.90 34.95
C GLY A 139 -18.72 11.71 35.41
N SER A 140 -18.21 10.80 36.23
CA SER A 140 -17.94 10.88 37.68
C SER A 140 -19.16 11.09 38.57
N SER A 141 -19.30 10.13 39.49
CA SER A 141 -19.80 10.23 40.87
C SER A 141 -21.27 9.93 41.18
N SER A 142 -21.44 8.81 41.91
CA SER A 142 -22.16 8.65 43.20
C SER A 142 -23.68 8.89 43.22
N SER A 143 -24.54 8.10 43.85
CA SER A 143 -24.45 7.51 45.20
C SER A 143 -25.70 6.63 45.49
N SER A 144 -25.49 5.58 46.30
CA SER A 144 -26.32 4.95 47.35
C SER A 144 -27.87 5.03 47.42
N SER A 145 -28.42 3.92 47.96
CA SER A 145 -29.66 3.75 48.78
C SER A 145 -31.00 3.74 48.04
N SER A 146 -32.08 3.06 48.44
CA SER A 146 -32.42 1.96 49.36
C SER A 146 -33.94 1.73 49.18
N SER A 147 -34.44 0.55 49.57
CA SER A 147 -35.83 0.27 49.98
C SER A 147 -37.01 0.51 49.01
N SER A 148 -37.65 -0.58 48.59
CA SER A 148 -39.06 -0.90 48.88
C SER A 148 -39.29 -2.39 48.65
#